data_AF-A0AA39A7T6-F1
#
_entry.id   AF-A0AA39A7T6-F1
#
_cell.length_a   1.000
_cell.length_b   1.000
_cell.length_c   1.000
_cell.angle_alpha   90.00
_cell.angle_beta   90.00
_cell.angle_gamma   90.00
#
_symmetry.space_group_name_H-M   'P 1'
#
loop_
_entity.id
_entity.type
_entity.pdbx_description
1 polymer ?
#
loop_
_entity_poly.entity_id
_entity_poly.type
_entity_poly.pdbx_seq_one_letter_code
_entity_poly.pdbx_strand_id
1 'polypeptide(L)'
;MAIHRGGKSSSASSLSPCAHLRTAYHNCFNRWYSEKFLKGQWDKEECVSEWQKYQSCLSQHLEDKNLSSFLEGKGAADSSNQADSGSPVGAAPTGVSQ
;
A
#
# COMPACT_ATOMS: atom_id res chain seq x y z
N MET A 1 23.66 -37.48 36.23
CA MET A 1 23.12 -38.04 34.98
C MET A 1 22.17 -37.00 34.40
N ALA A 2 22.51 -36.41 33.25
CA ALA A 2 21.72 -35.38 32.60
C ALA A 2 20.57 -36.01 31.81
N ILE A 3 19.36 -35.47 31.95
CA ILE A 3 18.24 -35.79 31.06
C ILE A 3 18.01 -34.59 30.13
N HIS A 4 18.40 -34.78 28.87
CA HIS A 4 17.89 -33.96 27.79
C HIS A 4 16.44 -34.39 27.49
N ARG A 5 15.52 -33.43 27.45
CA ARG A 5 14.31 -33.58 26.63
C ARG A 5 14.11 -32.31 25.82
N GLY A 6 14.43 -32.44 24.53
CA GLY A 6 14.20 -31.42 23.54
C GLY A 6 12.71 -31.13 23.34
N GLY A 7 12.47 -29.93 22.81
CA GLY A 7 11.16 -29.46 22.39
C GLY A 7 11.33 -28.09 21.75
N LYS A 8 11.98 -28.05 20.58
CA LYS A 8 11.98 -26.87 19.71
C LYS A 8 10.54 -26.66 19.26
N SER A 9 9.80 -25.83 19.99
CA SER A 9 8.45 -25.42 19.61
C SER A 9 8.57 -24.35 18.53
N SER A 10 9.05 -24.75 17.35
CA SER A 10 8.83 -24.00 16.11
C SER A 10 7.36 -24.18 15.74
N SER A 11 6.45 -23.54 16.49
CA SER A 11 5.03 -23.45 16.16
C SER A 11 4.77 -22.48 14.98
N ALA A 12 5.74 -22.34 14.09
CA ALA A 12 5.68 -21.48 12.90
C ALA A 12 4.90 -22.11 11.73
N SER A 13 4.08 -23.12 11.99
CA SER A 13 3.44 -23.93 10.95
C SER A 13 2.00 -23.52 10.62
N SER A 14 1.53 -22.38 11.13
CA SER A 14 0.21 -21.79 10.75
C SER A 14 0.26 -20.28 10.55
N LEU A 15 1.44 -19.67 10.49
CA LEU A 15 1.59 -18.32 9.98
C LEU A 15 1.55 -18.39 8.46
N SER A 16 0.61 -17.69 7.83
CA SER A 16 0.50 -17.52 6.38
C SER A 16 1.89 -17.47 5.71
N PRO A 17 2.11 -18.10 4.55
CA PRO A 17 3.44 -18.24 3.93
C PRO A 17 4.20 -16.91 3.76
N CYS A 18 3.49 -15.78 3.75
CA CYS A 18 4.07 -14.44 3.64
C CYS A 18 4.13 -13.64 4.96
N ALA A 19 3.86 -14.25 6.12
CA ALA A 19 3.71 -13.55 7.40
C ALA A 19 4.99 -12.85 7.88
N HIS A 20 6.16 -13.46 7.68
CA HIS A 20 7.44 -12.84 8.02
C HIS A 20 7.73 -11.62 7.12
N LEU A 21 7.45 -11.74 5.83
CA LEU A 21 7.61 -10.65 4.85
C LEU A 21 6.64 -9.49 5.12
N ARG A 22 5.39 -9.80 5.48
CA ARG A 22 4.40 -8.82 5.94
C ARG A 22 4.92 -8.04 7.14
N THR A 23 5.48 -8.75 8.13
CA THR A 23 5.99 -8.12 9.36
C THR A 23 7.16 -7.19 9.06
N ALA A 24 8.10 -7.61 8.19
CA ALA A 24 9.23 -6.79 7.77
C ALA A 24 8.76 -5.50 7.07
N TYR A 25 7.83 -5.62 6.11
CA TYR A 25 7.25 -4.46 5.42
C TYR A 25 6.53 -3.53 6.39
N HIS A 26 5.68 -4.07 7.27
CA HIS A 26 4.89 -3.27 8.20
C HIS A 26 5.77 -2.49 9.19
N ASN A 27 6.84 -3.11 9.69
CA ASN A 27 7.81 -2.43 10.54
C ASN A 27 8.54 -1.30 9.81
N CYS A 28 8.96 -1.53 8.56
CA CYS A 28 9.56 -0.48 7.75
C CYS A 28 8.58 0.68 7.52
N PHE A 29 7.35 0.36 7.10
CA PHE A 29 6.32 1.35 6.81
C PHE A 29 5.99 2.20 8.03
N ASN A 30 5.82 1.60 9.22
CA ASN A 30 5.51 2.34 10.45
C ASN A 30 6.61 3.33 10.82
N ARG A 31 7.87 2.92 10.65
CA ARG A 31 9.03 3.80 10.85
C ARG A 31 9.02 4.95 9.86
N TRP A 32 8.91 4.64 8.56
CA TRP A 32 8.85 5.63 7.49
C TRP A 32 7.68 6.61 7.67
N TYR A 33 6.50 6.11 8.04
CA TYR A 33 5.32 6.93 8.28
C TYR A 33 5.57 7.97 9.37
N SER A 34 6.11 7.52 10.50
CA SER A 34 6.38 8.38 11.67
C SER A 34 7.47 9.40 11.39
N GLU A 35 8.53 9.01 10.67
CA GLU A 35 9.72 9.82 10.52
C GLU A 35 9.77 10.68 9.26
N LYS A 36 9.07 10.26 8.20
CA LYS A 36 9.13 10.86 6.86
C LYS A 36 7.77 11.41 6.45
N PHE A 37 6.75 10.55 6.41
CA PHE A 37 5.43 10.92 5.92
C PHE A 37 4.80 12.07 6.71
N LEU A 38 4.76 11.95 8.05
CA LEU A 38 4.23 12.99 8.93
C LEU A 38 5.03 14.30 8.89
N LYS A 39 6.29 14.26 8.44
CA LYS A 39 7.16 15.44 8.30
C LYS A 39 7.15 16.04 6.90
N GLY A 40 6.27 15.54 6.02
CA GLY A 40 6.18 16.01 4.63
C GLY A 40 7.32 15.55 3.72
N GLN A 41 8.09 14.53 4.12
CA GLN A 41 9.15 13.93 3.28
C GLN A 41 8.59 12.68 2.60
N TRP A 42 8.11 12.79 1.36
CA TRP A 42 7.41 11.70 0.66
C TRP A 42 8.26 11.04 -0.43
N ASP A 43 9.36 11.66 -0.81
CA ASP A 43 10.18 11.30 -1.98
C ASP A 43 11.11 10.10 -1.74
N LYS A 44 11.04 9.46 -0.57
CA LYS A 44 11.97 8.40 -0.18
C LYS A 44 11.33 7.01 -0.25
N GLU A 45 11.83 6.21 -1.17
CA GLU A 45 11.45 4.82 -1.44
C GLU A 45 12.06 3.79 -0.46
N GLU A 46 12.03 4.07 0.85
CA GLU A 46 12.79 3.30 1.85
C GLU A 46 12.27 1.86 2.07
N CYS A 47 10.99 1.62 1.83
CA CYS A 47 10.33 0.33 2.12
C CYS A 47 9.94 -0.46 0.87
N VAL A 48 10.38 -0.01 -0.31
CA VAL A 48 10.04 -0.64 -1.60
C VAL A 48 10.63 -2.06 -1.68
N SER A 49 11.84 -2.29 -1.13
CA SER A 49 12.44 -3.63 -1.14
C SER A 49 11.62 -4.65 -0.34
N GLU A 50 11.19 -4.27 0.87
CA GLU A 50 10.35 -5.11 1.73
C GLU A 50 8.97 -5.32 1.11
N TRP A 51 8.41 -4.28 0.49
CA TRP A 51 7.14 -4.36 -0.24
C TRP A 51 7.22 -5.34 -1.40
N GLN A 52 8.24 -5.24 -2.25
CA GLN A 52 8.42 -6.12 -3.41
C GLN A 52 8.54 -7.59 -2.99
N LYS A 53 9.30 -7.89 -1.93
CA LYS A 53 9.40 -9.25 -1.40
C LYS A 53 8.04 -9.76 -0.91
N TYR A 54 7.29 -8.92 -0.19
CA TYR A 54 5.97 -9.28 0.30
C TYR A 54 4.97 -9.48 -0.85
N GLN A 55 4.93 -8.57 -1.82
CA GLN A 55 4.08 -8.64 -2.99
C GLN A 55 4.35 -9.91 -3.81
N SER A 56 5.62 -10.23 -4.11
CA SER A 56 5.98 -11.44 -4.86
C SER A 56 5.52 -12.71 -4.16
N CYS A 57 5.65 -12.77 -2.82
CA CYS A 57 5.13 -13.89 -2.04
C CYS A 57 3.61 -13.99 -2.15
N LEU A 58 2.90 -12.86 -2.05
CA LEU A 58 1.44 -12.85 -2.21
C LEU A 58 1.02 -13.29 -3.62
N SER A 59 1.69 -12.81 -4.68
CA SER A 59 1.37 -13.20 -6.06
C SER A 59 1.47 -14.71 -6.23
N GLN A 60 2.55 -15.31 -5.75
CA GLN A 60 2.76 -16.75 -5.84
C GLN A 60 1.69 -17.55 -5.07
N HIS A 61 1.31 -17.11 -3.88
CA HIS A 61 0.38 -17.87 -3.02
C HIS A 61 -1.10 -17.57 -3.27
N LEU A 62 -1.44 -16.46 -3.93
CA LEU A 62 -2.82 -16.10 -4.29
C LEU A 62 -3.21 -16.63 -5.67
N GLU A 63 -2.25 -16.89 -6.57
CA GLU A 63 -2.48 -17.58 -7.84
C GLU A 63 -3.04 -18.99 -7.60
N ASP A 64 -2.48 -19.73 -6.63
CA ASP A 64 -2.98 -21.03 -6.17
C ASP A 64 -4.45 -21.02 -5.70
N LYS A 65 -4.98 -19.82 -5.38
CA LYS A 65 -6.32 -19.63 -4.81
C LYS A 65 -7.29 -18.91 -5.76
N ASN A 66 -6.89 -18.58 -7.00
CA ASN A 66 -7.66 -17.73 -7.93
C ASN A 66 -8.01 -16.35 -7.34
N LEU A 67 -7.16 -15.83 -6.43
CA LEU A 67 -7.34 -14.54 -5.77
C LEU A 67 -6.33 -13.49 -6.25
N SER A 68 -5.56 -13.79 -7.30
CA SER A 68 -4.54 -12.90 -7.88
C SER A 68 -5.10 -11.52 -8.26
N SER A 69 -6.36 -11.45 -8.70
CA SER A 69 -7.09 -10.21 -8.97
C SER A 69 -7.13 -9.22 -7.79
N PHE A 70 -6.99 -9.70 -6.54
CA PHE A 70 -6.96 -8.84 -5.36
C PHE A 70 -5.69 -7.98 -5.26
N LEU A 71 -4.56 -8.45 -5.80
CA LEU A 71 -3.32 -7.66 -5.86
C LEU A 71 -3.34 -6.63 -7.00
N GLU A 72 -4.06 -6.96 -8.08
CA GLU A 72 -4.20 -6.10 -9.26
C GLU A 72 -5.32 -5.04 -9.10
N GLY A 73 -6.07 -5.14 -7.99
CA GLY A 73 -7.13 -4.23 -7.60
C GLY A 73 -6.63 -2.83 -7.23
N LYS A 74 -6.37 -2.01 -8.26
CA LYS A 74 -6.49 -0.54 -8.27
C LYS A 74 -5.54 0.23 -7.34
N GLY A 75 -4.26 0.28 -7.75
CA GLY A 75 -3.37 1.42 -7.50
C GLY A 75 -3.58 2.61 -8.45
N ALA A 76 -4.68 2.64 -9.20
CA ALA A 76 -5.12 3.79 -9.99
C ALA A 76 -6.20 4.55 -9.20
N ALA A 77 -5.78 5.26 -8.16
CA ALA A 77 -6.49 6.43 -7.72
C ALA A 77 -6.31 7.50 -8.82
N ASP A 78 -7.33 7.56 -9.67
CA ASP A 78 -7.80 8.74 -10.38
C ASP A 78 -7.20 10.08 -9.90
N SER A 79 -6.50 10.75 -10.80
CA SER A 79 -6.31 12.21 -10.76
C SER A 79 -6.50 12.75 -12.17
N SER A 80 -7.77 13.02 -12.50
CA SER A 80 -8.12 14.16 -13.33
C SER A 80 -9.50 14.66 -12.93
N ASN A 81 -9.55 15.38 -11.80
CA ASN A 81 -10.47 16.50 -11.72
C ASN A 81 -10.00 17.51 -12.77
N GLN A 82 -10.71 17.59 -13.90
CA GLN A 82 -10.52 18.70 -14.83
C GLN A 82 -11.12 19.95 -14.17
N ALA A 83 -10.24 20.71 -13.53
CA ALA A 83 -10.50 22.10 -13.18
C ALA A 83 -10.59 22.89 -14.50
N ASP A 84 -11.80 23.08 -15.01
CA ASP A 84 -12.10 24.10 -16.01
C ASP A 84 -12.08 25.47 -15.31
N SER A 85 -10.89 26.08 -15.29
CA SER A 85 -10.72 27.50 -14.97
C SER A 85 -10.70 28.28 -16.28
N GLY A 86 -11.83 28.89 -16.62
CA GLY A 86 -11.95 29.84 -17.73
C GLY A 86 -12.98 30.92 -17.45
N SER A 87 -12.67 31.87 -16.56
CA SER A 87 -13.19 33.24 -16.64
C SER A 87 -12.03 34.15 -17.07
N PRO A 88 -12.22 35.27 -17.81
CA PRO A 88 -13.38 36.18 -17.73
C PRO A 88 -13.83 36.85 -19.07
N VAL A 89 -15.12 37.15 -19.20
CA VAL A 89 -15.61 38.35 -19.92
C VAL A 89 -17.02 38.62 -19.37
N GLY A 90 -17.28 39.67 -18.61
CA GLY A 90 -17.25 41.05 -19.05
C GLY A 90 -18.65 41.45 -19.53
N ALA A 91 -19.38 42.18 -18.67
CA ALA A 91 -20.61 42.96 -18.92
C ALA A 91 -21.99 42.23 -18.88
N ALA A 92 -22.67 42.39 -17.75
CA ALA A 92 -24.09 42.78 -17.73
C ALA A 92 -24.17 44.31 -17.98
N PRO A 93 -25.28 44.93 -18.45
CA PRO A 93 -26.69 44.59 -18.24
C PRO A 93 -27.46 44.52 -19.58
N THR A 94 -28.71 44.08 -19.73
CA THR A 94 -29.99 44.62 -19.23
C THR A 94 -31.08 43.70 -19.81
N GLY A 95 -32.18 43.47 -19.08
CA GLY A 95 -33.35 42.79 -19.65
C GLY A 95 -34.12 43.63 -20.68
N VAL A 96 -34.86 42.96 -21.57
CA VAL A 96 -36.15 43.40 -22.15
C VAL A 96 -36.72 42.32 -23.09
N SER A 97 -37.96 41.89 -22.77
CA SER A 97 -39.09 41.47 -23.63
C SER A 97 -38.90 40.65 -24.91
N GLN A 98 -39.62 39.51 -25.01
CA GLN A 98 -40.96 39.45 -25.61
C GLN A 98 -41.74 38.23 -25.09
#